data_AF-A0A2E0TBR3-F1
#
_entry.id   AF-A0A2E0TBR3-F1
#
_cell.length_a   1.000
_cell.length_b   1.000
_cell.length_c   1.000
_cell.angle_alpha   90.00
_cell.angle_beta   90.00
_cell.angle_gamma   90.00
#
_symmetry.space_group_name_H-M   'P 1'
#
loop_
_entity.id
_entity.type
_entity.pdbx_description
1 polymer ?
#
loop_
_entity_poly.entity_id
_entity_poly.type
_entity_poly.pdbx_seq_one_letter_code
_entity_poly.pdbx_strand_id
1 'polypeptide(L)'
;MKDRLAVTAAEQLGLRLGPRAGLRALDALIDGLGAPAERARAIFLALDWALELGDGAAIDAQLRRWRAQPPGGAHRRALARACARLRRRGFVEKAWALADAECERAPRDGRAFYLRARCAEDAEAARTDLQRAAMLGEERGDASLVAGARARLARRGVGQAGEEPLEALALAPRERLAALAAKLQTKGRYGRVAALDGLIELAAQEERSDPEVARAARRLAARHADAEGRLTPIEIDRVRTLLRGWPDAAERELALARLAARDAVLQEAEGAASDAPAASDAIRRARAVLEHGSAGPPKGAPTPTWRALDLVAAARREEPLLDRAEALDAAVRASRPPVTAPLLTAAWIARRSRDGRTAVAGERIATRLAALAEGVAPEALPTRGWLRLADAVSDAPLAAALLSFAVAAREPGAEDRRAEALVRRGWEAFRAGEEEEALEALRAARALVEG
;
A
#
# COMPACT_ATOMS: atom_id res chain seq x y z
N MET A 1 46.60 12.40 -1.96
CA MET A 1 46.34 12.50 -3.42
C MET A 1 46.77 11.24 -4.17
N LYS A 2 47.99 10.71 -3.94
CA LYS A 2 48.49 9.47 -4.59
C LYS A 2 47.56 8.26 -4.38
N ASP A 3 47.14 7.99 -3.14
CA ASP A 3 46.24 6.87 -2.79
C ASP A 3 44.90 6.91 -3.54
N ARG A 4 44.28 8.10 -3.62
CA ARG A 4 43.01 8.30 -4.34
C ARG A 4 43.16 8.02 -5.83
N LEU A 5 44.27 8.44 -6.44
CA LEU A 5 44.57 8.15 -7.85
C LEU A 5 44.76 6.65 -8.06
N ALA A 6 45.48 5.96 -7.17
CA ALA A 6 45.68 4.52 -7.25
C ALA A 6 44.36 3.73 -7.16
N VAL A 7 43.49 4.05 -6.20
CA VAL A 7 42.16 3.42 -6.08
C VAL A 7 41.29 3.70 -7.30
N THR A 8 41.31 4.93 -7.82
CA THR A 8 40.54 5.29 -9.02
C THR A 8 41.06 4.61 -10.28
N ALA A 9 42.38 4.43 -10.41
CA ALA A 9 42.97 3.69 -11.52
C ALA A 9 42.57 2.21 -11.49
N ALA A 10 42.58 1.58 -10.30
CA ALA A 10 42.10 0.21 -10.13
C ALA A 10 40.60 0.08 -10.44
N GLU A 11 39.78 1.05 -10.02
CA GLU A 11 38.36 1.16 -10.39
C GLU A 11 38.15 1.19 -11.91
N GLN A 12 38.88 2.06 -12.62
CA GLN A 12 38.81 2.14 -14.08
C GLN A 12 39.28 0.86 -14.78
N LEU A 13 40.29 0.18 -14.22
CA LEU A 13 40.74 -1.11 -14.75
C LEU A 13 39.62 -2.17 -14.63
N GLY A 14 38.95 -2.23 -13.48
CA GLY A 14 37.81 -3.13 -13.27
C GLY A 14 36.63 -2.83 -14.19
N LEU A 15 36.34 -1.55 -14.44
CA LEU A 15 35.27 -1.15 -15.37
C LEU A 15 35.58 -1.51 -16.83
N ARG A 16 36.85 -1.47 -17.25
CA ARG A 16 37.26 -1.74 -18.64
C ARG A 16 37.55 -3.21 -18.93
N LEU A 17 38.20 -3.90 -18.00
CA LEU A 17 38.69 -5.27 -18.17
C LEU A 17 37.90 -6.30 -17.36
N GLY A 18 36.90 -5.85 -16.60
CA GLY A 18 35.98 -6.67 -15.83
C GLY A 18 36.37 -6.86 -14.36
N PRO A 19 35.44 -7.42 -13.54
CA PRO A 19 35.57 -7.47 -12.08
C PRO A 19 36.80 -8.24 -11.58
N ARG A 20 37.26 -9.27 -12.29
CA ARG A 20 38.48 -10.02 -11.93
C ARG A 20 39.74 -9.17 -12.00
N ALA A 21 39.87 -8.34 -13.04
CA ALA A 21 41.02 -7.47 -13.22
C ALA A 21 41.04 -6.36 -12.16
N GLY A 22 39.87 -5.78 -11.90
CA GLY A 22 39.70 -4.80 -10.83
C GLY A 22 40.05 -5.37 -9.46
N LEU A 23 39.48 -6.53 -9.10
CA LEU A 23 39.71 -7.18 -7.81
C LEU A 23 41.19 -7.48 -7.57
N ARG A 24 41.90 -8.06 -8.56
CA ARG A 24 43.34 -8.30 -8.47
C ARG A 24 44.14 -7.01 -8.26
N ALA A 25 43.79 -5.94 -8.97
CA ALA A 25 44.46 -4.66 -8.83
C ALA A 25 44.24 -4.06 -7.43
N LEU A 26 43.02 -4.11 -6.90
CA LEU A 26 42.74 -3.64 -5.54
C LEU A 26 43.41 -4.51 -4.47
N ASP A 27 43.42 -5.84 -4.62
CA ASP A 27 44.05 -6.75 -3.68
C ASP A 27 45.54 -6.49 -3.48
N ALA A 28 46.24 -6.11 -4.56
CA ALA A 28 47.65 -5.74 -4.52
C ALA A 28 47.89 -4.36 -3.87
N LEU A 29 46.87 -3.49 -3.84
CA LEU A 29 47.00 -2.10 -3.42
C LEU A 29 46.55 -1.86 -1.97
N ILE A 30 45.46 -2.50 -1.52
CA ILE A 30 44.74 -2.15 -0.28
C ILE A 30 45.68 -2.08 0.94
N ASP A 31 46.55 -3.06 1.10
CA ASP A 31 47.42 -3.16 2.28
C ASP A 31 48.51 -2.08 2.31
N GLY A 32 48.86 -1.50 1.14
CA GLY A 32 49.83 -0.42 0.99
C GLY A 32 49.25 1.01 1.04
N LEU A 33 47.93 1.18 1.06
CA LEU A 33 47.29 2.51 1.08
C LEU A 33 47.47 3.16 2.46
N GLY A 34 48.08 4.36 2.54
CA GLY A 34 48.31 5.06 3.80
C GLY A 34 47.08 5.78 4.35
N ALA A 35 46.18 6.23 3.48
CA ALA A 35 44.97 6.96 3.85
C ALA A 35 43.81 6.00 4.25
N PRO A 36 43.32 6.02 5.51
CA PRO A 36 42.27 5.11 5.96
C PRO A 36 40.96 5.20 5.15
N ALA A 37 40.60 6.40 4.71
CA ALA A 37 39.38 6.61 3.93
C ALA A 37 39.45 5.99 2.52
N GLU A 38 40.61 6.08 1.85
CA GLU A 38 40.82 5.46 0.53
C GLU A 38 40.97 3.95 0.67
N ARG A 39 41.61 3.48 1.75
CA ARG A 39 41.68 2.05 2.07
C ARG A 39 40.30 1.44 2.30
N ALA A 40 39.44 2.10 3.06
CA ALA A 40 38.04 1.70 3.24
C ALA A 40 37.27 1.68 1.92
N ARG A 41 37.42 2.70 1.08
CA ARG A 41 36.80 2.75 -0.26
C ARG A 41 37.25 1.57 -1.12
N ALA A 42 38.55 1.28 -1.15
CA ALA A 42 39.12 0.16 -1.88
C ALA A 42 38.59 -1.20 -1.38
N ILE A 43 38.47 -1.40 -0.07
CA ILE A 43 37.88 -2.61 0.53
C ILE A 43 36.42 -2.79 0.08
N PHE A 44 35.59 -1.75 0.12
CA PHE A 44 34.19 -1.86 -0.32
C PHE A 44 34.05 -2.10 -1.82
N LEU A 45 34.92 -1.50 -2.64
CA LEU A 45 34.93 -1.74 -4.08
C LEU A 45 35.38 -3.18 -4.41
N ALA A 46 36.38 -3.69 -3.71
CA ALA A 46 36.82 -5.08 -3.81
C ALA A 46 35.72 -6.06 -3.35
N LEU A 47 35.00 -5.75 -2.26
CA LEU A 47 33.83 -6.51 -1.82
C LEU A 47 32.74 -6.56 -2.89
N ASP A 48 32.47 -5.45 -3.55
CA ASP A 48 31.45 -5.37 -4.60
C ASP A 48 31.80 -6.25 -5.82
N TRP A 49 33.06 -6.28 -6.24
CA TRP A 49 33.51 -7.16 -7.32
C TRP A 49 33.62 -8.62 -6.91
N ALA A 50 34.08 -8.92 -5.69
CA ALA A 50 34.09 -10.29 -5.17
C ALA A 50 32.67 -10.87 -5.10
N LEU A 51 31.69 -10.05 -4.69
CA LEU A 51 30.26 -10.39 -4.73
C LEU A 51 29.72 -10.63 -6.14
N GLU A 52 30.18 -9.85 -7.12
CA GLU A 52 29.79 -10.01 -8.52
C GLU A 52 30.31 -11.33 -9.09
N LEU A 53 31.53 -11.71 -8.73
CA LEU A 53 32.19 -12.94 -9.14
C LEU A 53 31.73 -14.19 -8.36
N GLY A 54 31.03 -14.02 -7.24
CA GLY A 54 30.68 -15.11 -6.33
C GLY A 54 31.88 -15.71 -5.60
N ASP A 55 33.00 -14.97 -5.51
CA ASP A 55 34.25 -15.46 -4.91
C ASP A 55 34.19 -15.32 -3.39
N GLY A 56 33.76 -16.41 -2.73
CA GLY A 56 33.64 -16.46 -1.27
C GLY A 56 34.97 -16.20 -0.54
N ALA A 57 36.10 -16.67 -1.08
CA ALA A 57 37.42 -16.53 -0.46
C ALA A 57 37.91 -15.08 -0.53
N ALA A 58 37.68 -14.41 -1.67
CA ALA A 58 37.97 -12.99 -1.82
C ALA A 58 37.11 -12.14 -0.88
N ILE A 59 35.83 -12.48 -0.68
CA ILE A 59 34.98 -11.79 0.32
C ILE A 59 35.60 -11.93 1.72
N ASP A 60 36.00 -13.13 2.14
CA ASP A 60 36.62 -13.33 3.47
C ASP A 60 37.93 -12.55 3.64
N ALA A 61 38.73 -12.44 2.58
CA ALA A 61 39.93 -11.62 2.59
C ALA A 61 39.61 -10.14 2.87
N GLN A 62 38.59 -9.58 2.20
CA GLN A 62 38.19 -8.20 2.45
C GLN A 62 37.58 -8.01 3.84
N LEU A 63 36.85 -8.98 4.38
CA LEU A 63 36.33 -8.92 5.76
C LEU A 63 37.48 -8.85 6.78
N ARG A 64 38.52 -9.67 6.61
CA ARG A 64 39.73 -9.60 7.45
C ARG A 64 40.40 -8.24 7.38
N ARG A 65 40.55 -7.68 6.16
CA ARG A 65 41.11 -6.34 5.96
C ARG A 65 40.26 -5.23 6.57
N TRP A 66 38.93 -5.37 6.54
CA TRP A 66 38.02 -4.45 7.21
C TRP A 66 38.19 -4.48 8.72
N ARG A 67 38.25 -5.68 9.32
CA ARG A 67 38.44 -5.86 10.77
C ARG A 67 39.75 -5.24 11.26
N ALA A 68 40.82 -5.33 10.47
CA ALA A 68 42.13 -4.75 10.77
C ALA A 68 42.23 -3.22 10.56
N GLN A 69 41.19 -2.56 10.01
CA GLN A 69 41.22 -1.10 9.85
C GLN A 69 41.15 -0.38 11.20
N PRO A 70 41.86 0.74 11.38
CA PRO A 70 41.70 1.58 12.55
C PRO A 70 40.26 2.14 12.62
N PRO A 71 39.70 2.37 13.81
CA PRO A 71 38.38 2.96 13.95
C PRO A 71 38.34 4.40 13.45
N GLY A 72 37.21 4.78 12.85
CA GLY A 72 36.98 6.15 12.35
C GLY A 72 36.67 6.20 10.85
N GLY A 73 36.09 7.33 10.41
CA GLY A 73 35.69 7.59 9.03
C GLY A 73 34.19 7.48 8.76
N ALA A 74 33.69 8.23 7.77
CA ALA A 74 32.27 8.32 7.41
C ALA A 74 31.84 7.22 6.41
N HIS A 75 32.12 5.94 6.70
CA HIS A 75 31.84 4.83 5.77
C HIS A 75 30.52 4.10 6.02
N ARG A 76 29.71 4.61 6.97
CA ARG A 76 28.45 3.99 7.42
C ARG A 76 27.49 3.61 6.29
N ARG A 77 27.31 4.49 5.29
CA ARG A 77 26.45 4.22 4.14
C ARG A 77 27.01 3.11 3.24
N ALA A 78 28.33 3.04 3.08
CA ALA A 78 28.97 1.97 2.30
C ALA A 78 28.84 0.63 3.01
N LEU A 79 29.12 0.61 4.32
CA LEU A 79 28.99 -0.58 5.16
C LEU A 79 27.55 -1.14 5.16
N ALA A 80 26.55 -0.30 5.40
CA ALA A 80 25.15 -0.73 5.39
C ALA A 80 24.71 -1.28 4.01
N ARG A 81 25.21 -0.69 2.91
CA ARG A 81 24.97 -1.19 1.55
C ARG A 81 25.65 -2.55 1.32
N ALA A 82 26.89 -2.71 1.74
CA ALA A 82 27.64 -3.96 1.61
C ALA A 82 26.95 -5.10 2.37
N CYS A 83 26.59 -4.91 3.65
CA CYS A 83 25.83 -5.89 4.43
C CYS A 83 24.51 -6.26 3.74
N ALA A 84 23.76 -5.28 3.22
CA ALA A 84 22.51 -5.53 2.52
C ALA A 84 22.69 -6.28 1.18
N ARG A 85 23.83 -6.10 0.49
CA ARG A 85 24.16 -6.85 -0.74
C ARG A 85 24.57 -8.28 -0.43
N LEU A 86 25.44 -8.49 0.56
CA LEU A 86 25.86 -9.82 1.03
C LEU A 86 24.64 -10.69 1.37
N ARG A 87 23.72 -10.17 2.19
CA ARG A 87 22.48 -10.90 2.53
C ARG A 87 21.61 -11.21 1.31
N ARG A 88 21.40 -10.23 0.41
CA ARG A 88 20.60 -10.44 -0.80
C ARG A 88 21.18 -11.49 -1.74
N ARG A 89 22.49 -11.72 -1.70
CA ARG A 89 23.20 -12.75 -2.48
C ARG A 89 23.35 -14.08 -1.72
N GLY A 90 22.72 -14.24 -0.55
CA GLY A 90 22.76 -15.48 0.23
C GLY A 90 23.96 -15.62 1.17
N PHE A 91 24.86 -14.65 1.22
CA PHE A 91 26.03 -14.66 2.12
C PHE A 91 25.69 -14.06 3.50
N VAL A 92 24.74 -14.66 4.22
CA VAL A 92 24.23 -14.12 5.49
C VAL A 92 25.30 -14.07 6.58
N GLU A 93 26.04 -15.17 6.74
CA GLU A 93 27.18 -15.27 7.67
C GLU A 93 28.24 -14.18 7.44
N LYS A 94 28.59 -13.93 6.18
CA LYS A 94 29.56 -12.90 5.81
C LYS A 94 29.04 -11.48 6.08
N ALA A 95 27.73 -11.27 5.93
CA ALA A 95 27.09 -10.00 6.27
C ALA A 95 27.08 -9.74 7.77
N TRP A 96 26.84 -10.78 8.58
CA TRP A 96 26.99 -10.74 10.02
C TRP A 96 28.43 -10.41 10.39
N ALA A 97 29.40 -11.16 9.88
CA ALA A 97 30.82 -10.97 10.17
C ALA A 97 31.32 -9.55 9.83
N LEU A 98 30.82 -8.96 8.74
CA LEU A 98 31.11 -7.56 8.39
C LEU A 98 30.57 -6.56 9.42
N ALA A 99 29.34 -6.77 9.89
CA ALA A 99 28.71 -5.91 10.89
C ALA A 99 29.34 -6.11 12.28
N ASP A 100 29.73 -7.34 12.61
CA ASP A 100 30.43 -7.69 13.85
C ASP A 100 31.82 -7.05 13.93
N ALA A 101 32.59 -7.11 12.83
CA ALA A 101 33.86 -6.42 12.73
C ALA A 101 33.73 -4.89 12.93
N GLU A 102 32.60 -4.28 12.55
CA GLU A 102 32.35 -2.87 12.84
C GLU A 102 32.05 -2.63 14.33
N CYS A 103 31.29 -3.51 14.99
CA CYS A 103 31.06 -3.43 16.44
C CYS A 103 32.36 -3.52 17.23
N GLU A 104 33.29 -4.37 16.82
CA GLU A 104 34.61 -4.49 17.45
C GLU A 104 35.47 -3.24 17.24
N ARG A 105 35.46 -2.68 16.03
CA ARG A 105 36.21 -1.47 15.71
C ARG A 105 35.63 -0.25 16.43
N ALA A 106 34.31 -0.12 16.46
CA ALA A 106 33.61 1.02 17.03
C ALA A 106 32.69 0.61 18.19
N PRO A 107 33.23 0.12 19.32
CA PRO A 107 32.45 -0.46 20.42
C PRO A 107 31.57 0.55 21.17
N ARG A 108 31.79 1.85 20.92
CA ARG A 108 30.99 2.95 21.46
C ARG A 108 30.04 3.57 20.42
N ASP A 109 30.04 3.13 19.16
CA ASP A 109 29.08 3.62 18.15
C ASP A 109 27.83 2.74 18.12
N GLY A 110 26.74 3.22 18.71
CA GLY A 110 25.45 2.53 18.71
C GLY A 110 24.93 2.20 17.29
N ARG A 111 25.37 2.92 16.26
CA ARG A 111 25.00 2.63 14.86
C ARG A 111 25.62 1.31 14.35
N ALA A 112 26.76 0.89 14.89
CA ALA A 112 27.37 -0.39 14.57
C ALA A 112 26.51 -1.55 15.11
N PHE A 113 26.12 -1.47 16.38
CA PHE A 113 25.21 -2.44 17.00
C PHE A 113 23.84 -2.47 16.31
N TYR A 114 23.31 -1.31 15.92
CA TYR A 114 22.09 -1.24 15.13
C TYR A 114 22.23 -2.00 13.80
N LEU A 115 23.36 -1.86 13.10
CA LEU A 115 23.62 -2.60 11.86
C LEU A 115 23.79 -4.10 12.08
N ARG A 116 24.48 -4.52 13.15
CA ARG A 116 24.65 -5.95 13.50
C ARG A 116 23.31 -6.60 13.80
N ALA A 117 22.45 -5.96 14.59
CA ALA A 117 21.07 -6.42 14.83
C ALA A 117 20.22 -6.56 13.55
N ARG A 118 20.51 -5.77 12.51
CA ARG A 118 19.84 -5.91 11.20
C ARG A 118 20.30 -7.13 10.45
N CYS A 119 21.55 -7.53 10.62
CA CYS A 119 22.12 -8.71 9.99
C CYS A 119 21.81 -9.98 10.78
N ALA A 120 21.29 -9.84 12.00
CA ALA A 120 21.06 -10.94 12.89
C ALA A 120 19.91 -11.88 12.55
N GLU A 121 20.24 -13.17 12.47
CA GLU A 121 19.30 -14.29 12.35
C GLU A 121 18.74 -14.69 13.72
N ASP A 122 19.59 -14.77 14.75
CA ASP A 122 19.14 -14.98 16.14
C ASP A 122 18.38 -13.76 16.68
N ALA A 123 17.20 -14.03 17.25
CA ALA A 123 16.31 -13.00 17.78
C ALA A 123 16.86 -12.38 19.06
N GLU A 124 17.48 -13.18 19.93
CA GLU A 124 18.04 -12.70 21.20
C GLU A 124 19.28 -11.84 20.96
N ALA A 125 20.23 -12.31 20.15
CA ALA A 125 21.38 -11.49 19.78
C ALA A 125 20.97 -10.16 19.11
N ALA A 126 19.94 -10.17 18.26
CA ALA A 126 19.39 -8.95 17.69
C ALA A 126 18.77 -8.01 18.74
N ARG A 127 18.08 -8.56 19.75
CA ARG A 127 17.47 -7.79 20.84
C ARG A 127 18.54 -7.10 21.68
N THR A 128 19.55 -7.85 22.13
CA THR A 128 20.69 -7.31 22.91
C THR A 128 21.37 -6.18 22.15
N ASP A 129 21.61 -6.35 20.85
CA ASP A 129 22.26 -5.33 20.03
C ASP A 129 21.41 -4.07 19.83
N LEU A 130 20.09 -4.21 19.68
CA LEU A 130 19.21 -3.04 19.57
C LEU A 130 19.10 -2.29 20.90
N GLN A 131 19.06 -2.99 22.04
CA GLN A 131 19.09 -2.37 23.36
C GLN A 131 20.39 -1.57 23.54
N ARG A 132 21.52 -2.18 23.19
CA ARG A 132 22.83 -1.53 23.24
C ARG A 132 22.93 -0.33 22.29
N ALA A 133 22.35 -0.44 21.09
CA ALA A 133 22.26 0.66 20.14
C ALA A 133 21.44 1.85 20.67
N ALA A 134 20.32 1.57 21.33
CA ALA A 134 19.48 2.60 21.95
C ALA A 134 20.21 3.30 23.10
N MET A 135 20.79 2.55 24.03
CA MET A 135 21.57 3.07 25.16
C MET A 135 22.71 3.99 24.69
N LEU A 136 23.55 3.53 23.74
CA LEU A 136 24.63 4.34 23.18
C LEU A 136 24.13 5.55 22.37
N GLY A 137 22.91 5.46 21.81
CA GLY A 137 22.24 6.56 21.15
C GLY A 137 21.79 7.64 22.16
N GLU A 138 21.25 7.24 23.30
CA GLU A 138 20.82 8.13 24.39
C GLU A 138 22.02 8.88 24.98
N GLU A 139 23.11 8.17 25.30
CA GLU A 139 24.36 8.76 25.80
C GLU A 139 24.94 9.84 24.88
N ARG A 140 24.68 9.72 23.57
CA ARG A 140 25.17 10.66 22.53
C ARG A 140 24.14 11.67 22.05
N GLY A 141 22.92 11.62 22.56
CA GLY A 141 21.81 12.46 22.08
C GLY A 141 21.37 12.17 20.63
N ASP A 142 21.62 10.97 20.10
CA ASP A 142 21.22 10.57 18.74
C ASP A 142 19.78 10.04 18.73
N ALA A 143 18.81 10.96 18.85
CA ALA A 143 17.38 10.64 18.90
C ALA A 143 16.91 9.77 17.73
N SER A 144 17.50 9.92 16.53
CA SER A 144 17.14 9.11 15.37
C SER A 144 17.56 7.65 15.52
N LEU A 145 18.73 7.39 16.11
CA LEU A 145 19.21 6.04 16.38
C LEU A 145 18.37 5.37 17.47
N VAL A 146 18.08 6.10 18.55
CA VAL A 146 17.25 5.63 19.67
C VAL A 146 15.87 5.21 19.16
N ALA A 147 15.20 6.10 18.44
CA ALA A 147 13.89 5.82 17.85
C ALA A 147 13.95 4.64 16.88
N GLY A 148 14.98 4.59 16.03
CA GLY A 148 15.17 3.50 15.07
C GLY A 148 15.41 2.14 15.73
N ALA A 149 16.16 2.09 16.83
CA ALA A 149 16.45 0.89 17.62
C ALA A 149 15.23 0.41 18.39
N ARG A 150 14.56 1.31 19.12
CA ARG A 150 13.34 1.03 19.90
C ARG A 150 12.18 0.59 19.01
N ALA A 151 11.95 1.26 17.87
CA ALA A 151 10.93 0.84 16.91
C ALA A 151 11.19 -0.58 16.38
N ARG A 152 12.45 -1.00 16.30
CA ARG A 152 12.82 -2.33 15.81
C ARG A 152 12.77 -3.40 16.90
N LEU A 153 13.07 -3.05 18.15
CA LEU A 153 12.78 -3.87 19.32
C LEU A 153 11.29 -4.16 19.40
N ALA A 154 10.45 -3.12 19.29
CA ALA A 154 9.01 -3.27 19.29
C ALA A 154 8.53 -4.17 18.14
N ARG A 155 9.06 -4.01 16.92
CA ARG A 155 8.75 -4.90 15.78
C ARG A 155 9.10 -6.37 16.03
N ARG A 156 10.19 -6.65 16.75
CA ARG A 156 10.67 -8.02 16.99
C ARG A 156 10.00 -8.68 18.20
N GLY A 157 9.67 -7.93 19.26
CA GLY A 157 8.94 -8.45 20.42
C GLY A 157 7.48 -8.80 20.10
N VAL A 158 6.92 -8.19 19.07
CA VAL A 158 5.59 -8.50 18.56
C VAL A 158 5.65 -9.79 17.71
N GLY A 159 5.62 -10.94 18.38
CA GLY A 159 5.68 -12.26 17.74
C GLY A 159 5.91 -13.43 18.71
N GLN A 160 6.43 -13.16 19.91
CA GLN A 160 6.55 -14.17 20.96
C GLN A 160 5.27 -14.17 21.80
N ALA A 161 4.53 -15.28 21.76
CA ALA A 161 3.41 -15.50 22.65
C ALA A 161 3.92 -15.54 24.09
N GLY A 162 3.50 -14.56 24.90
CA GLY A 162 3.66 -14.60 26.36
C GLY A 162 4.54 -13.54 27.00
N GLU A 163 5.24 -12.67 26.26
CA GLU A 163 5.94 -11.55 26.90
C GLU A 163 5.01 -10.34 27.03
N GLU A 164 4.94 -9.82 28.27
CA GLU A 164 4.18 -8.63 28.64
C GLU A 164 4.42 -7.50 27.64
N PRO A 165 3.38 -6.71 27.29
CA PRO A 165 3.54 -5.58 26.41
C PRO A 165 4.46 -4.58 27.10
N LEU A 166 5.77 -4.65 26.79
CA LEU A 166 6.79 -3.66 27.14
C LEU A 166 6.11 -2.30 27.08
N GLU A 167 5.89 -1.72 28.26
CA GLU A 167 4.89 -0.69 28.53
C GLU A 167 4.86 0.31 27.38
N ALA A 168 3.89 0.15 26.47
CA ALA A 168 3.78 1.01 25.29
C ALA A 168 3.52 2.48 25.68
N LEU A 169 3.26 2.74 26.97
CA LEU A 169 3.08 4.02 27.62
C LEU A 169 4.39 4.75 27.96
N ALA A 170 5.54 4.06 28.02
CA ALA A 170 6.84 4.68 28.31
C ALA A 170 7.60 5.16 27.05
N LEU A 171 7.07 4.86 25.86
CA LEU A 171 7.65 5.27 24.57
C LEU A 171 7.19 6.67 24.18
N ALA A 172 8.07 7.43 23.51
CA ALA A 172 7.66 8.72 22.97
C ALA A 172 6.55 8.53 21.90
N PRO A 173 5.67 9.52 21.66
CA PRO A 173 4.47 9.33 20.85
C PRO A 173 4.72 8.80 19.43
N ARG A 174 5.78 9.27 18.77
CA ARG A 174 6.21 8.81 17.44
C ARG A 174 6.75 7.38 17.45
N GLU A 175 7.37 6.96 18.55
CA GLU A 175 7.89 5.60 18.74
C GLU A 175 6.73 4.62 19.00
N ARG A 176 5.76 5.05 19.83
CA ARG A 176 4.52 4.32 20.06
C ARG A 176 3.75 4.10 18.76
N LEU A 177 3.64 5.13 17.91
CA LEU A 177 3.04 5.00 16.57
C LEU A 177 3.74 3.92 15.71
N ALA A 178 5.07 3.88 15.70
CA ALA A 178 5.83 2.92 14.93
C ALA A 178 5.70 1.48 15.46
N ALA A 179 5.60 1.31 16.78
CA ALA A 179 5.34 0.03 17.43
C ALA A 179 3.93 -0.49 17.10
N LEU A 180 2.93 0.37 17.18
CA LEU A 180 1.54 0.03 16.85
C LEU A 180 1.39 -0.32 15.35
N ALA A 181 2.10 0.39 14.46
CA ALA A 181 2.15 0.05 13.04
C ALA A 181 2.69 -1.36 12.78
N ALA A 182 3.72 -1.78 13.53
CA ALA A 182 4.23 -3.14 13.45
C ALA A 182 3.23 -4.17 13.96
N LYS A 183 2.55 -3.84 15.06
CA LYS A 183 1.56 -4.72 15.69
C LYS A 183 0.32 -4.95 14.82
N LEU A 184 -0.06 -3.97 14.03
CA LEU A 184 -1.10 -4.13 12.99
C LEU A 184 -0.71 -5.11 11.87
N GLN A 185 0.59 -5.38 11.64
CA GLN A 185 1.04 -6.35 10.63
C GLN A 185 1.06 -7.80 11.14
N THR A 186 0.66 -8.04 12.39
CA THR A 186 0.61 -9.40 12.95
C THR A 186 -0.55 -10.22 12.40
N LYS A 187 -0.36 -11.53 12.28
CA LYS A 187 -1.41 -12.45 11.80
C LYS A 187 -2.57 -12.63 12.80
N GLY A 188 -2.37 -12.33 14.08
CA GLY A 188 -3.33 -12.60 15.15
C GLY A 188 -4.32 -11.45 15.41
N ARG A 189 -5.62 -11.75 15.44
CA ARG A 189 -6.70 -10.77 15.69
C ARG A 189 -6.49 -9.97 16.98
N TYR A 190 -6.07 -10.63 18.07
CA TYR A 190 -5.90 -9.99 19.37
C TYR A 190 -4.77 -8.96 19.36
N GLY A 191 -3.69 -9.25 18.64
CA GLY A 191 -2.57 -8.32 18.46
C GLY A 191 -3.00 -7.07 17.71
N ARG A 192 -3.75 -7.24 16.62
CA ARG A 192 -4.25 -6.14 15.80
C ARG A 192 -5.28 -5.28 16.51
N VAL A 193 -6.25 -5.88 17.23
CA VAL A 193 -7.22 -5.13 18.06
C VAL A 193 -6.49 -4.29 19.11
N ALA A 194 -5.56 -4.89 19.86
CA ALA A 194 -4.77 -4.14 20.86
C ALA A 194 -3.91 -3.03 20.23
N ALA A 195 -3.51 -3.17 18.96
CA ALA A 195 -2.82 -2.11 18.24
C ALA A 195 -3.77 -0.97 17.85
N LEU A 196 -5.00 -1.29 17.43
CA LEU A 196 -6.03 -0.29 17.14
C LEU A 196 -6.45 0.46 18.41
N ASP A 197 -6.61 -0.23 19.54
CA ASP A 197 -6.87 0.39 20.85
C ASP A 197 -5.75 1.37 21.23
N GLY A 198 -4.48 0.94 21.08
CA GLY A 198 -3.33 1.82 21.34
C GLY A 198 -3.25 3.02 20.39
N LEU A 199 -3.75 2.90 19.14
CA LEU A 199 -3.83 4.03 18.21
C LEU A 199 -4.94 5.02 18.60
N ILE A 200 -6.08 4.54 19.13
CA ILE A 200 -7.15 5.38 19.66
C ILE A 200 -6.61 6.23 20.80
N GLU A 201 -5.95 5.59 21.78
CA GLU A 201 -5.34 6.28 22.92
C GLU A 201 -4.30 7.30 22.48
N LEU A 202 -3.38 6.91 21.59
CA LEU A 202 -2.32 7.79 21.09
C LEU A 202 -2.90 9.01 20.35
N ALA A 203 -3.93 8.80 19.51
CA ALA A 203 -4.55 9.89 18.78
C ALA A 203 -5.26 10.89 19.72
N ALA A 204 -5.90 10.40 20.79
CA ALA A 204 -6.57 11.23 21.77
C ALA A 204 -5.58 12.01 22.67
N GLN A 205 -4.49 11.36 23.10
CA GLN A 205 -3.45 11.99 23.93
C GLN A 205 -2.71 13.10 23.17
N GLU A 206 -2.36 12.85 21.90
CA GLU A 206 -1.53 13.76 21.12
C GLU A 206 -2.31 14.82 20.33
N GLU A 207 -3.64 14.83 20.42
CA GLU A 207 -4.49 15.73 19.64
C GLU A 207 -4.12 17.21 19.83
N ARG A 208 -3.68 17.58 21.04
CA ARG A 208 -3.29 18.95 21.39
C ARG A 208 -1.79 19.20 21.35
N SER A 209 -0.97 18.19 21.67
CA SER A 209 0.49 18.31 21.80
C SER A 209 1.25 18.08 20.48
N ASP A 210 0.89 17.05 19.72
CA ASP A 210 1.47 16.75 18.40
C ASP A 210 0.36 16.29 17.43
N PRO A 211 -0.36 17.24 16.80
CA PRO A 211 -1.44 16.94 15.87
C PRO A 211 -1.01 16.10 14.66
N GLU A 212 0.29 16.11 14.30
CA GLU A 212 0.81 15.29 13.21
C GLU A 212 0.82 13.80 13.60
N VAL A 213 1.19 13.47 14.84
CA VAL A 213 1.14 12.10 15.36
C VAL A 213 -0.30 11.59 15.42
N ALA A 214 -1.22 12.42 15.91
CA ALA A 214 -2.64 12.07 15.95
C ALA A 214 -3.22 11.84 14.53
N ARG A 215 -2.87 12.68 13.54
CA ARG A 215 -3.23 12.45 12.13
C ARG A 215 -2.58 11.19 11.56
N ALA A 216 -1.31 10.93 11.89
CA ALA A 216 -0.59 9.76 11.40
C ALA A 216 -1.18 8.45 11.95
N ALA A 217 -1.63 8.43 13.21
CA ALA A 217 -2.35 7.30 13.80
C ALA A 217 -3.65 6.97 13.05
N ARG A 218 -4.45 8.00 12.73
CA ARG A 218 -5.69 7.85 11.93
C ARG A 218 -5.41 7.34 10.51
N ARG A 219 -4.41 7.91 9.84
CA ARG A 219 -3.95 7.45 8.51
C ARG A 219 -3.44 6.01 8.51
N LEU A 220 -2.84 5.58 9.61
CA LEU A 220 -2.34 4.22 9.77
C LEU A 220 -3.50 3.23 9.92
N ALA A 221 -4.53 3.57 10.71
CA ALA A 221 -5.75 2.78 10.84
C ALA A 221 -6.52 2.66 9.51
N ALA A 222 -6.68 3.78 8.77
CA ALA A 222 -7.27 3.76 7.42
C ALA A 222 -6.50 2.82 6.47
N ARG A 223 -5.16 2.95 6.42
CA ARG A 223 -4.32 2.09 5.57
C ARG A 223 -4.38 0.62 5.97
N HIS A 224 -4.46 0.33 7.26
CA HIS A 224 -4.66 -1.04 7.74
C HIS A 224 -6.00 -1.59 7.28
N ALA A 225 -7.08 -0.81 7.42
CA ALA A 225 -8.40 -1.20 6.95
C ALA A 225 -8.46 -1.38 5.42
N ASP A 226 -7.67 -0.64 4.65
CA ASP A 226 -7.55 -0.81 3.20
C ASP A 226 -6.75 -2.07 2.83
N ALA A 227 -5.70 -2.41 3.59
CA ALA A 227 -4.77 -3.50 3.28
C ALA A 227 -5.19 -4.89 3.82
N GLU A 228 -5.83 -4.96 4.98
CA GLU A 228 -6.09 -6.23 5.69
C GLU A 228 -7.31 -6.98 5.14
N GLY A 229 -7.09 -8.07 4.40
CA GLY A 229 -8.13 -8.83 3.70
C GLY A 229 -9.23 -9.42 4.59
N ARG A 230 -8.97 -9.61 5.90
CA ARG A 230 -9.94 -10.18 6.86
C ARG A 230 -10.01 -9.38 8.16
N LEU A 231 -10.59 -8.19 8.08
CA LEU A 231 -10.97 -7.44 9.28
C LEU A 231 -12.11 -8.16 10.01
N THR A 232 -11.99 -8.29 11.33
CA THR A 232 -13.08 -8.76 12.20
C THR A 232 -14.02 -7.60 12.56
N PRO A 233 -15.27 -7.88 12.99
CA PRO A 233 -16.22 -6.82 13.38
C PRO A 233 -15.68 -5.85 14.44
N ILE A 234 -14.91 -6.36 15.41
CA ILE A 234 -14.29 -5.53 16.45
C ILE A 234 -13.19 -4.63 15.89
N GLU A 235 -12.40 -5.09 14.91
CA GLU A 235 -11.40 -4.26 14.24
C GLU A 235 -12.06 -3.13 13.44
N ILE A 236 -13.16 -3.44 12.75
CA ILE A 236 -13.95 -2.44 12.02
C ILE A 236 -14.46 -1.36 12.97
N ASP A 237 -15.00 -1.73 14.13
CA ASP A 237 -15.47 -0.78 15.13
C ASP A 237 -14.35 0.15 15.66
N ARG A 238 -13.16 -0.41 15.93
CA ARG A 238 -12.01 0.39 16.37
C ARG A 238 -11.49 1.34 15.30
N VAL A 239 -11.39 0.87 14.05
CA VAL A 239 -11.03 1.75 12.92
C VAL A 239 -12.07 2.86 12.77
N ARG A 240 -13.37 2.52 12.81
CA ARG A 240 -14.48 3.50 12.72
C ARG A 240 -14.36 4.57 13.79
N THR A 241 -14.05 4.17 15.03
CA THR A 241 -13.83 5.08 16.16
C THR A 241 -12.69 6.07 15.88
N LEU A 242 -11.55 5.58 15.41
CA LEU A 242 -10.39 6.42 15.03
C LEU A 242 -10.72 7.40 13.89
N LEU A 243 -11.42 6.93 12.86
CA LEU A 243 -11.75 7.74 11.68
C LEU A 243 -12.75 8.86 11.99
N ARG A 244 -13.69 8.66 12.93
CA ARG A 244 -14.63 9.71 13.35
C ARG A 244 -13.92 10.96 13.90
N GLY A 245 -12.75 10.79 14.52
CA GLY A 245 -11.94 11.90 15.03
C GLY A 245 -11.09 12.62 13.97
N TRP A 246 -11.21 12.30 12.68
CA TRP A 246 -10.38 12.93 11.64
C TRP A 246 -10.80 14.39 11.42
N PRO A 247 -9.86 15.36 11.45
CA PRO A 247 -10.19 16.79 11.44
C PRO A 247 -10.74 17.29 10.10
N ASP A 248 -10.18 16.81 8.99
CA ASP A 248 -10.68 17.09 7.64
C ASP A 248 -11.95 16.27 7.36
N ALA A 249 -13.07 16.97 7.09
CA ALA A 249 -14.38 16.35 6.86
C ALA A 249 -14.42 15.50 5.57
N ALA A 250 -13.77 15.95 4.49
CA ALA A 250 -13.76 15.24 3.22
C ALA A 250 -12.90 13.97 3.29
N GLU A 251 -11.71 14.04 3.91
CA GLU A 251 -10.89 12.84 4.15
C GLU A 251 -11.59 11.86 5.10
N ARG A 252 -12.28 12.37 6.12
CA ARG A 252 -13.07 11.58 7.07
C ARG A 252 -14.18 10.81 6.38
N GLU A 253 -15.01 11.49 5.61
CA GLU A 253 -16.14 10.89 4.89
C GLU A 253 -15.66 9.83 3.90
N LEU A 254 -14.61 10.13 3.14
CA LEU A 254 -14.01 9.18 2.20
C LEU A 254 -13.49 7.91 2.90
N ALA A 255 -12.80 8.06 4.03
CA ALA A 255 -12.27 6.93 4.78
C ALA A 255 -13.38 6.10 5.44
N LEU A 256 -14.40 6.74 6.01
CA LEU A 256 -15.58 6.07 6.58
C LEU A 256 -16.40 5.36 5.49
N ALA A 257 -16.57 5.96 4.32
CA ALA A 257 -17.28 5.36 3.19
C ALA A 257 -16.58 4.10 2.66
N ARG A 258 -15.23 4.11 2.63
CA ARG A 258 -14.41 2.93 2.28
C ARG A 258 -14.54 1.82 3.33
N LEU A 259 -14.46 2.17 4.61
CA LEU A 259 -14.63 1.20 5.70
C LEU A 259 -16.04 0.59 5.68
N ALA A 260 -17.07 1.40 5.49
CA ALA A 260 -18.46 0.93 5.39
C ALA A 260 -18.69 0.02 4.18
N ALA A 261 -18.10 0.33 3.03
CA ALA A 261 -18.14 -0.55 1.85
C ALA A 261 -17.52 -1.92 2.15
N ARG A 262 -16.45 -1.95 2.95
CA ARG A 262 -15.77 -3.19 3.33
C ARG A 262 -16.56 -4.00 4.35
N ASP A 263 -17.16 -3.34 5.34
CA ASP A 263 -18.04 -3.96 6.34
C ASP A 263 -19.26 -4.61 5.64
N ALA A 264 -19.89 -3.91 4.70
CA ALA A 264 -21.00 -4.46 3.90
C ALA A 264 -20.58 -5.74 3.13
N VAL A 265 -19.42 -5.74 2.48
CA VAL A 265 -18.89 -6.94 1.79
C VAL A 265 -18.59 -8.09 2.76
N LEU A 266 -18.18 -7.80 3.99
CA LEU A 266 -17.93 -8.82 5.01
C LEU A 266 -19.24 -9.39 5.58
N GLN A 267 -20.21 -8.53 5.89
CA GLN A 267 -21.55 -8.92 6.36
C GLN A 267 -22.32 -9.71 5.29
N GLU A 268 -22.25 -9.29 4.02
CA GLU A 268 -22.83 -10.05 2.89
C GLU A 268 -22.12 -11.39 2.70
N ALA A 269 -20.82 -11.49 2.96
CA ALA A 269 -20.09 -12.76 2.90
C ALA A 269 -20.40 -13.72 4.05
N GLU A 270 -20.65 -13.20 5.25
CA GLU A 270 -21.10 -13.99 6.40
C GLU A 270 -22.57 -14.43 6.24
N GLY A 271 -23.43 -13.56 5.70
CA GLY A 271 -24.81 -13.89 5.34
C GLY A 271 -24.91 -14.90 4.18
N ALA A 272 -24.10 -14.74 3.14
CA ALA A 272 -24.04 -15.67 2.00
C ALA A 272 -23.33 -17.01 2.30
N ALA A 273 -22.58 -17.09 3.41
CA ALA A 273 -22.07 -18.38 3.91
C ALA A 273 -23.18 -19.21 4.58
N SER A 274 -24.28 -18.57 5.00
CA SER A 274 -25.49 -19.24 5.50
C SER A 274 -26.40 -19.72 4.36
N ASP A 275 -26.43 -19.02 3.23
CA ASP A 275 -27.30 -19.34 2.09
C ASP A 275 -26.55 -19.37 0.74
N ALA A 276 -26.40 -20.59 0.20
CA ALA A 276 -25.93 -20.96 -1.15
C ALA A 276 -24.40 -20.94 -1.46
N PRO A 277 -23.78 -22.12 -1.76
CA PRO A 277 -22.37 -22.26 -2.14
C PRO A 277 -21.90 -21.40 -3.33
N ALA A 278 -22.80 -21.02 -4.23
CA ALA A 278 -22.48 -20.22 -5.41
C ALA A 278 -22.11 -18.76 -5.08
N ALA A 279 -22.67 -18.19 -4.00
CA ALA A 279 -22.40 -16.83 -3.56
C ALA A 279 -21.02 -16.72 -2.90
N SER A 280 -20.66 -17.68 -2.03
CA SER A 280 -19.32 -17.80 -1.42
C SER A 280 -18.20 -17.84 -2.48
N ASP A 281 -18.47 -18.54 -3.59
CA ASP A 281 -17.53 -18.68 -4.70
C ASP A 281 -17.36 -17.40 -5.51
N ALA A 282 -18.43 -16.61 -5.69
CA ALA A 282 -18.38 -15.30 -6.32
C ALA A 282 -17.60 -14.28 -5.48
N ILE A 283 -17.80 -14.30 -4.16
CA ILE A 283 -17.10 -13.43 -3.20
C ILE A 283 -15.60 -13.76 -3.16
N ARG A 284 -15.24 -15.04 -3.13
CA ARG A 284 -13.84 -15.49 -3.23
C ARG A 284 -13.14 -14.97 -4.48
N ARG A 285 -13.81 -14.99 -5.64
CA ARG A 285 -13.27 -14.46 -6.91
C ARG A 285 -13.16 -12.94 -6.89
N ALA A 286 -14.15 -12.23 -6.34
CA ALA A 286 -14.08 -10.78 -6.16
C ALA A 286 -12.89 -10.37 -5.30
N ARG A 287 -12.62 -11.10 -4.20
CA ARG A 287 -11.42 -10.90 -3.37
C ARG A 287 -10.13 -11.16 -4.13
N ALA A 288 -10.04 -12.25 -4.91
CA ALA A 288 -8.85 -12.55 -5.71
C ALA A 288 -8.55 -11.44 -6.76
N VAL A 289 -9.59 -10.84 -7.36
CA VAL A 289 -9.43 -9.64 -8.21
C VAL A 289 -8.91 -8.46 -7.42
N LEU A 290 -9.42 -8.24 -6.20
CA LEU A 290 -9.01 -7.10 -5.37
C LEU A 290 -7.59 -7.24 -4.80
N GLU A 291 -7.19 -8.45 -4.43
CA GLU A 291 -5.94 -8.74 -3.70
C GLU A 291 -4.78 -9.07 -4.64
N HIS A 292 -5.05 -9.82 -5.72
CA HIS A 292 -4.02 -10.36 -6.61
C HIS A 292 -4.20 -9.91 -8.06
N GLY A 293 -5.23 -9.11 -8.32
CA GLY A 293 -5.58 -8.70 -9.66
C GLY A 293 -5.96 -9.89 -10.53
N SER A 294 -6.37 -11.06 -10.03
CA SER A 294 -6.71 -12.22 -10.87
C SER A 294 -8.09 -12.77 -10.48
N ALA A 295 -8.99 -12.91 -11.45
CA ALA A 295 -10.32 -13.46 -11.19
C ALA A 295 -10.31 -15.00 -11.14
N GLY A 296 -9.40 -15.63 -11.89
CA GLY A 296 -9.34 -17.08 -12.16
C GLY A 296 -10.59 -17.57 -12.93
N PRO A 297 -10.47 -18.33 -14.04
CA PRO A 297 -11.65 -18.76 -14.79
C PRO A 297 -12.58 -19.64 -13.93
N PRO A 298 -13.92 -19.46 -14.02
CA PRO A 298 -14.85 -20.33 -13.31
C PRO A 298 -14.83 -21.74 -13.93
N LYS A 299 -15.29 -22.74 -13.18
CA LYS A 299 -15.60 -24.05 -13.78
C LYS A 299 -16.82 -23.87 -14.70
N GLY A 300 -16.64 -24.07 -16.01
CA GLY A 300 -17.69 -23.91 -17.03
C GLY A 300 -17.55 -22.64 -17.88
N ALA A 301 -18.63 -22.26 -18.57
CA ALA A 301 -18.63 -21.09 -19.44
C ALA A 301 -18.46 -19.77 -18.62
N PRO A 302 -17.66 -18.80 -19.08
CA PRO A 302 -17.43 -17.57 -18.33
C PRO A 302 -18.69 -16.71 -18.24
N THR A 303 -19.18 -16.50 -17.02
CA THR A 303 -20.39 -15.68 -16.76
C THR A 303 -20.14 -14.19 -17.01
N PRO A 304 -21.18 -13.38 -17.28
CA PRO A 304 -21.03 -11.93 -17.42
C PRO A 304 -20.35 -11.27 -16.20
N THR A 305 -20.73 -11.68 -14.98
CA THR A 305 -20.12 -11.19 -13.74
C THR A 305 -18.64 -11.54 -13.66
N TRP A 306 -18.24 -12.74 -14.10
CA TRP A 306 -16.82 -13.09 -14.16
C TRP A 306 -16.07 -12.23 -15.18
N ARG A 307 -16.63 -12.01 -16.38
CA ARG A 307 -16.01 -11.17 -17.40
C ARG A 307 -15.84 -9.72 -16.93
N ALA A 308 -16.81 -9.21 -16.15
CA ALA A 308 -16.71 -7.91 -15.52
C ALA A 308 -15.56 -7.86 -14.50
N LEU A 309 -15.42 -8.90 -13.67
CA LEU A 309 -14.31 -9.04 -12.72
C LEU A 309 -12.95 -9.17 -13.42
N ASP A 310 -12.86 -9.89 -14.54
CA ASP A 310 -11.63 -10.00 -15.34
C ASP A 310 -11.24 -8.66 -15.99
N LEU A 311 -12.22 -7.89 -16.50
CA LEU A 311 -11.98 -6.55 -17.03
C LEU A 311 -11.45 -5.61 -15.93
N VAL A 312 -12.05 -5.63 -14.74
CA VAL A 312 -11.58 -4.85 -13.58
C VAL A 312 -10.16 -5.26 -13.18
N ALA A 313 -9.87 -6.56 -13.14
CA ALA A 313 -8.53 -7.08 -12.90
C ALA A 313 -7.51 -6.60 -13.94
N ALA A 314 -7.83 -6.71 -15.22
CA ALA A 314 -6.96 -6.28 -16.32
C ALA A 314 -6.65 -4.78 -16.24
N ALA A 315 -7.64 -3.95 -15.93
CA ALA A 315 -7.45 -2.52 -15.76
C ALA A 315 -6.50 -2.19 -14.60
N ARG A 316 -6.56 -2.94 -13.49
CA ARG A 316 -5.62 -2.78 -12.37
C ARG A 316 -4.19 -3.19 -12.71
N ARG A 317 -4.01 -4.09 -13.68
CA ARG A 317 -2.70 -4.53 -14.17
C ARG A 317 -2.21 -3.72 -15.37
N GLU A 318 -2.94 -2.65 -15.74
CA GLU A 318 -2.65 -1.81 -16.91
C GLU A 318 -2.60 -2.60 -18.23
N GLU A 319 -3.40 -3.67 -18.33
CA GLU A 319 -3.49 -4.49 -19.54
C GLU A 319 -4.48 -3.91 -20.57
N PRO A 320 -4.36 -4.31 -21.86
CA PRO A 320 -5.35 -3.99 -22.87
C PRO A 320 -6.77 -4.48 -22.49
N LEU A 321 -7.75 -3.60 -22.67
CA LEU A 321 -9.13 -3.80 -22.19
C LEU A 321 -10.13 -4.13 -23.29
N LEU A 322 -9.83 -3.83 -24.56
CA LEU A 322 -10.81 -3.89 -25.65
C LEU A 322 -11.45 -5.27 -25.79
N ASP A 323 -10.65 -6.33 -25.94
CA ASP A 323 -11.17 -7.70 -26.10
C ASP A 323 -12.02 -8.15 -24.92
N ARG A 324 -11.68 -7.69 -23.71
CA ARG A 324 -12.42 -8.00 -22.48
C ARG A 324 -13.75 -7.24 -22.41
N ALA A 325 -13.74 -5.98 -22.82
CA ALA A 325 -14.95 -5.17 -22.91
C ALA A 325 -15.91 -5.73 -23.98
N GLU A 326 -15.41 -6.12 -25.15
CA GLU A 326 -16.22 -6.73 -26.20
C GLU A 326 -16.78 -8.09 -25.77
N ALA A 327 -15.97 -8.91 -25.12
CA ALA A 327 -16.43 -10.20 -24.61
C ALA A 327 -17.48 -10.05 -23.49
N LEU A 328 -17.35 -9.02 -22.65
CA LEU A 328 -18.36 -8.67 -21.65
C LEU A 328 -19.66 -8.19 -22.30
N ASP A 329 -19.60 -7.26 -23.26
CA ASP A 329 -20.76 -6.76 -24.02
C ASP A 329 -21.52 -7.92 -24.67
N ALA A 330 -20.79 -8.82 -25.34
CA ALA A 330 -21.36 -10.02 -25.95
C ALA A 330 -22.05 -10.94 -24.92
N ALA A 331 -21.44 -11.14 -23.75
CA ALA A 331 -22.01 -11.97 -22.69
C ALA A 331 -23.27 -11.35 -22.07
N VAL A 332 -23.25 -10.04 -21.77
CA VAL A 332 -24.43 -9.31 -21.26
C VAL A 332 -25.58 -9.37 -22.26
N ARG A 333 -25.28 -9.18 -23.56
CA ARG A 333 -26.27 -9.30 -24.63
C ARG A 333 -26.90 -10.69 -24.69
N ALA A 334 -26.08 -11.74 -24.59
CA ALA A 334 -26.52 -13.12 -24.76
C ALA A 334 -27.37 -13.62 -23.57
N SER A 335 -26.98 -13.30 -22.33
CA SER A 335 -27.61 -13.88 -21.14
C SER A 335 -28.54 -12.95 -20.39
N ARG A 336 -28.56 -11.65 -20.70
CA ARG A 336 -29.39 -10.62 -20.02
C ARG A 336 -29.36 -10.76 -18.48
N PRO A 337 -28.18 -10.71 -17.86
CA PRO A 337 -28.04 -10.99 -16.43
C PRO A 337 -28.71 -9.89 -15.58
N PRO A 338 -29.06 -10.17 -14.32
CA PRO A 338 -29.40 -9.10 -13.38
C PRO A 338 -28.23 -8.12 -13.27
N VAL A 339 -28.54 -6.83 -13.14
CA VAL A 339 -27.52 -5.80 -13.00
C VAL A 339 -26.84 -5.95 -11.64
N THR A 340 -25.51 -5.90 -11.63
CA THR A 340 -24.70 -6.07 -10.42
C THR A 340 -23.60 -5.02 -10.36
N ALA A 341 -23.10 -4.71 -9.15
CA ALA A 341 -22.04 -3.73 -8.97
C ALA A 341 -20.76 -4.01 -9.81
N PRO A 342 -20.31 -5.27 -10.00
CA PRO A 342 -19.19 -5.56 -10.90
C PRO A 342 -19.46 -5.15 -12.36
N LEU A 343 -20.68 -5.37 -12.87
CA LEU A 343 -21.04 -4.98 -14.24
C LEU A 343 -20.99 -3.46 -14.41
N LEU A 344 -21.57 -2.72 -13.46
CA LEU A 344 -21.52 -1.24 -13.45
C LEU A 344 -20.07 -0.73 -13.36
N THR A 345 -19.24 -1.37 -12.54
CA THR A 345 -17.82 -1.02 -12.40
C THR A 345 -17.07 -1.24 -13.71
N ALA A 346 -17.26 -2.40 -14.35
CA ALA A 346 -16.58 -2.73 -15.60
C ALA A 346 -16.98 -1.80 -16.74
N ALA A 347 -18.28 -1.47 -16.85
CA ALA A 347 -18.76 -0.48 -17.82
C ALA A 347 -18.11 0.89 -17.61
N TRP A 348 -18.02 1.35 -16.35
CA TRP A 348 -17.38 2.61 -16.00
C TRP A 348 -15.88 2.64 -16.33
N ILE A 349 -15.15 1.58 -15.99
CA ILE A 349 -13.72 1.44 -16.32
C ILE A 349 -13.52 1.49 -17.84
N ALA A 350 -14.27 0.68 -18.58
CA ALA A 350 -14.18 0.64 -20.04
C ALA A 350 -14.49 2.03 -20.63
N ARG A 351 -15.54 2.70 -20.12
CA ARG A 351 -15.97 4.00 -20.62
C ARG A 351 -14.94 5.11 -20.39
N ARG A 352 -14.17 5.04 -19.30
CA ARG A 352 -13.10 6.00 -18.97
C ARG A 352 -11.76 5.67 -19.62
N SER A 353 -11.67 4.60 -20.40
CA SER A 353 -10.45 4.25 -21.12
C SER A 353 -10.02 5.38 -22.06
N ARG A 354 -8.71 5.60 -22.19
CA ARG A 354 -8.14 6.51 -23.18
C ARG A 354 -8.22 5.97 -24.60
N ASP A 355 -8.38 4.65 -24.75
CA ASP A 355 -8.65 4.03 -26.04
C ASP A 355 -10.12 4.23 -26.42
N GLY A 356 -10.36 4.96 -27.51
CA GLY A 356 -11.70 5.29 -27.97
C GLY A 356 -12.56 4.06 -28.29
N ARG A 357 -11.97 2.96 -28.75
CA ARG A 357 -12.72 1.72 -29.03
C ARG A 357 -13.22 1.07 -27.75
N THR A 358 -12.37 0.98 -26.74
CA THR A 358 -12.75 0.51 -25.40
C THR A 358 -13.83 1.41 -24.79
N ALA A 359 -13.71 2.75 -24.94
CA ALA A 359 -14.69 3.69 -24.43
C ALA A 359 -16.09 3.47 -25.06
N VAL A 360 -16.15 3.27 -26.38
CA VAL A 360 -17.40 2.94 -27.10
C VAL A 360 -17.98 1.61 -26.61
N ALA A 361 -17.15 0.58 -26.38
CA ALA A 361 -17.62 -0.68 -25.81
C ALA A 361 -18.20 -0.49 -24.39
N GLY A 362 -17.57 0.35 -23.56
CA GLY A 362 -18.08 0.72 -22.24
C GLY A 362 -19.45 1.39 -22.29
N GLU A 363 -19.67 2.29 -23.25
CA GLU A 363 -20.96 2.95 -23.46
C GLU A 363 -22.04 1.96 -23.88
N ARG A 364 -21.75 1.04 -24.82
CA ARG A 364 -22.69 -0.03 -25.21
C ARG A 364 -23.10 -0.91 -24.02
N ILE A 365 -22.14 -1.26 -23.16
CA ILE A 365 -22.42 -2.03 -21.94
C ILE A 365 -23.34 -1.20 -21.04
N ALA A 366 -23.04 0.09 -20.81
CA ALA A 366 -23.86 0.98 -20.00
C ALA A 366 -25.31 1.08 -20.51
N THR A 367 -25.51 1.24 -21.83
CA THR A 367 -26.84 1.23 -22.45
C THR A 367 -27.60 -0.06 -22.15
N ARG A 368 -26.94 -1.22 -22.25
CA ARG A 368 -27.57 -2.51 -21.94
C ARG A 368 -27.92 -2.65 -20.47
N LEU A 369 -27.05 -2.19 -19.57
CA LEU A 369 -27.31 -2.25 -18.13
C LEU A 369 -28.46 -1.34 -17.73
N ALA A 370 -28.58 -0.15 -18.34
CA ALA A 370 -29.73 0.73 -18.14
C ALA A 370 -31.03 0.05 -18.59
N ALA A 371 -31.05 -0.54 -19.79
CA ALA A 371 -32.22 -1.27 -20.30
C ALA A 371 -32.60 -2.50 -19.43
N LEU A 372 -31.63 -3.15 -18.79
CA LEU A 372 -31.88 -4.27 -17.86
C LEU A 372 -32.38 -3.82 -16.49
N ALA A 373 -32.17 -2.56 -16.11
CA ALA A 373 -32.65 -1.99 -14.85
C ALA A 373 -34.02 -1.30 -14.98
N GLU A 374 -34.50 -1.05 -16.20
CA GLU A 374 -35.85 -0.55 -16.42
C GLU A 374 -36.90 -1.51 -15.84
N GLY A 375 -37.81 -0.97 -15.02
CA GLY A 375 -38.86 -1.75 -14.36
C GLY A 375 -38.40 -2.63 -13.20
N VAL A 376 -37.12 -2.59 -12.82
CA VAL A 376 -36.60 -3.27 -11.63
C VAL A 376 -36.95 -2.46 -10.38
N ALA A 377 -37.48 -3.14 -9.35
CA ALA A 377 -37.81 -2.50 -8.09
C ALA A 377 -36.56 -1.87 -7.44
N PRO A 378 -36.66 -0.68 -6.80
CA PRO A 378 -35.52 0.03 -6.23
C PRO A 378 -34.67 -0.82 -5.27
N GLU A 379 -35.30 -1.71 -4.49
CA GLU A 379 -34.63 -2.57 -3.52
C GLU A 379 -33.78 -3.68 -4.17
N ALA A 380 -34.07 -4.01 -5.43
CA ALA A 380 -33.34 -5.00 -6.22
C ALA A 380 -32.23 -4.39 -7.07
N LEU A 381 -32.13 -3.07 -7.14
CA LEU A 381 -31.03 -2.39 -7.83
C LEU A 381 -29.74 -2.49 -7.00
N PRO A 382 -28.57 -2.58 -7.64
CA PRO A 382 -27.30 -2.43 -6.94
C PRO A 382 -27.26 -1.09 -6.19
N THR A 383 -26.89 -1.14 -4.92
CA THR A 383 -26.86 0.03 -4.02
C THR A 383 -25.79 1.06 -4.39
N ARG A 384 -24.86 0.73 -5.29
CA ARG A 384 -23.75 1.60 -5.71
C ARG A 384 -23.31 1.36 -7.15
N GLY A 385 -22.85 2.44 -7.78
CA GLY A 385 -22.10 2.42 -9.03
C GLY A 385 -22.83 3.05 -10.21
N TRP A 386 -24.10 3.41 -10.06
CA TRP A 386 -24.89 4.11 -11.06
C TRP A 386 -24.42 5.56 -11.23
N LEU A 387 -24.19 6.28 -10.12
CA LEU A 387 -23.83 7.70 -10.15
C LEU A 387 -22.52 7.94 -10.91
N ARG A 388 -21.47 7.20 -10.56
CA ARG A 388 -20.17 7.29 -11.25
C ARG A 388 -20.25 6.91 -12.74
N LEU A 389 -21.16 6.00 -13.10
CA LEU A 389 -21.34 5.59 -14.49
C LEU A 389 -22.08 6.68 -15.27
N ALA A 390 -23.10 7.29 -14.67
CA ALA A 390 -23.79 8.47 -15.20
C ALA A 390 -22.79 9.60 -15.50
N ASP A 391 -21.87 9.90 -14.57
CA ASP A 391 -20.84 10.92 -14.74
C ASP A 391 -19.79 10.60 -15.84
N ALA A 392 -19.67 9.33 -16.24
CA ALA A 392 -18.67 8.89 -17.22
C ALA A 392 -19.22 8.81 -18.65
N VAL A 393 -20.55 8.73 -18.81
CA VAL A 393 -21.22 8.63 -20.10
C VAL A 393 -21.38 10.03 -20.71
N SER A 394 -21.16 10.14 -22.03
CA SER A 394 -21.32 11.40 -22.75
C SER A 394 -22.71 11.58 -23.35
N ASP A 395 -23.44 10.49 -23.62
CA ASP A 395 -24.83 10.53 -24.06
C ASP A 395 -25.74 11.03 -22.93
N ALA A 396 -26.34 12.21 -23.12
CA ALA A 396 -27.13 12.88 -22.10
C ALA A 396 -28.39 12.09 -21.68
N PRO A 397 -29.17 11.48 -22.59
CA PRO A 397 -30.28 10.61 -22.23
C PRO A 397 -29.86 9.43 -21.35
N LEU A 398 -28.79 8.71 -21.73
CA LEU A 398 -28.28 7.60 -20.94
C LEU A 398 -27.75 8.05 -19.58
N ALA A 399 -27.02 9.17 -19.52
CA ALA A 399 -26.54 9.73 -18.26
C ALA A 399 -27.71 10.07 -17.31
N ALA A 400 -28.80 10.65 -17.82
CA ALA A 400 -30.00 10.96 -17.04
C ALA A 400 -30.73 9.69 -16.55
N ALA A 401 -30.81 8.64 -17.37
CA ALA A 401 -31.39 7.36 -16.99
C ALA A 401 -30.57 6.72 -15.85
N LEU A 402 -29.24 6.69 -15.99
CA LEU A 402 -28.33 6.16 -14.97
C LEU A 402 -28.39 6.95 -13.66
N LEU A 403 -28.50 8.29 -13.73
CA LEU A 403 -28.69 9.13 -12.55
C LEU A 403 -30.01 8.84 -11.83
N SER A 404 -31.07 8.56 -12.59
CA SER A 404 -32.37 8.17 -12.02
C SER A 404 -32.28 6.86 -11.25
N PHE A 405 -31.55 5.86 -11.77
CA PHE A 405 -31.26 4.62 -11.04
C PHE A 405 -30.40 4.87 -9.80
N ALA A 406 -29.45 5.80 -9.85
CA ALA A 406 -28.63 6.17 -8.68
C ALA A 406 -29.49 6.77 -7.54
N VAL A 407 -30.45 7.63 -7.88
CA VAL A 407 -31.40 8.19 -6.90
C VAL A 407 -32.34 7.11 -6.36
N ALA A 408 -32.88 6.25 -7.22
CA ALA A 408 -33.72 5.12 -6.79
C ALA A 408 -32.98 4.18 -5.83
N ALA A 409 -31.70 3.92 -6.10
CA ALA A 409 -30.81 3.11 -5.25
C ALA A 409 -30.30 3.86 -4.00
N ARG A 410 -30.65 5.15 -3.82
CA ARG A 410 -30.22 6.02 -2.72
C ARG A 410 -28.69 6.13 -2.61
N GLU A 411 -28.01 6.27 -3.74
CA GLU A 411 -26.57 6.48 -3.75
C GLU A 411 -26.20 7.83 -3.11
N PRO A 412 -25.17 7.88 -2.23
CA PRO A 412 -24.71 9.14 -1.66
C PRO A 412 -24.34 10.17 -2.74
N GLY A 413 -24.90 11.38 -2.64
CA GLY A 413 -24.70 12.47 -3.59
C GLY A 413 -25.49 12.37 -4.89
N ALA A 414 -26.32 11.35 -5.09
CA ALA A 414 -27.14 11.23 -6.30
C ALA A 414 -28.24 12.30 -6.39
N GLU A 415 -28.86 12.66 -5.26
CA GLU A 415 -29.88 13.71 -5.20
C GLU A 415 -29.29 15.09 -5.47
N ASP A 416 -28.15 15.41 -4.85
CA ASP A 416 -27.40 16.65 -5.12
C ASP A 416 -27.03 16.74 -6.61
N ARG A 417 -26.52 15.65 -7.19
CA ARG A 417 -26.14 15.61 -8.60
C ARG A 417 -27.34 15.75 -9.54
N ARG A 418 -28.49 15.20 -9.16
CA ARG A 418 -29.76 15.39 -9.88
C ARG A 418 -30.22 16.84 -9.80
N ALA A 419 -30.12 17.48 -8.64
CA ALA A 419 -30.42 18.90 -8.49
C ALA A 419 -29.51 19.76 -9.37
N GLU A 420 -28.19 19.51 -9.39
CA GLU A 420 -27.25 20.20 -10.28
C GLU A 420 -27.59 20.04 -11.77
N ALA A 421 -27.96 18.83 -12.19
CA ALA A 421 -28.34 18.54 -13.57
C ALA A 421 -29.63 19.28 -13.97
N LEU A 422 -30.62 19.34 -13.08
CA LEU A 422 -31.86 20.08 -13.28
C LEU A 422 -31.61 21.60 -13.33
N VAL A 423 -30.74 22.13 -12.46
CA VAL A 423 -30.33 23.55 -12.52
C VAL A 423 -29.68 23.87 -13.85
N ARG A 424 -28.77 23.01 -14.33
CA ARG A 424 -28.09 23.19 -15.61
C ARG A 424 -29.08 23.18 -16.78
N ARG A 425 -29.96 22.17 -16.83
CA ARG A 425 -31.01 22.07 -17.85
C ARG A 425 -31.91 23.31 -17.82
N GLY A 426 -32.28 23.80 -16.64
CA GLY A 426 -33.08 25.00 -16.48
C GLY A 426 -32.40 26.25 -17.07
N TRP A 427 -31.11 26.43 -16.83
CA TRP A 427 -30.35 27.53 -17.44
C TRP A 427 -30.13 27.38 -18.94
N GLU A 428 -29.99 26.15 -19.44
CA GLU A 428 -29.87 25.87 -20.87
C GLU A 428 -31.19 26.16 -21.60
N ALA A 429 -32.32 25.70 -21.09
CA ALA A 429 -33.66 25.99 -21.61
C ALA A 429 -33.96 27.50 -21.58
N PHE A 430 -33.59 28.19 -20.48
CA PHE A 430 -33.74 29.65 -20.39
C PHE A 430 -32.96 30.38 -21.48
N ARG A 431 -31.72 29.96 -21.76
CA ARG A 431 -30.90 30.52 -22.85
C ARG A 431 -31.46 30.20 -24.24
N ALA A 432 -32.17 29.09 -24.39
CA ALA A 432 -32.85 28.70 -25.62
C ALA A 432 -34.19 29.43 -25.83
N GLY A 433 -34.68 30.18 -24.84
CA GLY A 433 -35.99 30.86 -24.87
C GLY A 433 -37.17 29.97 -24.48
N GLU A 434 -36.91 28.80 -23.91
CA GLU A 434 -37.91 27.82 -23.47
C GLU A 434 -38.27 28.09 -22.00
N GLU A 435 -38.98 29.20 -21.74
CA GLU A 435 -39.23 29.69 -20.37
C GLU A 435 -40.00 28.72 -19.46
N GLU A 436 -40.98 27.98 -20.01
CA GLU A 436 -41.76 26.99 -19.25
C GLU A 436 -40.89 25.81 -18.80
N GLU A 437 -40.07 25.26 -19.70
CA GLU A 437 -39.16 24.16 -19.40
C GLU A 437 -38.05 24.58 -18.42
N ALA A 438 -37.57 25.83 -18.55
CA ALA A 438 -36.62 26.41 -17.60
C ALA A 438 -37.19 26.50 -16.18
N LEU A 439 -38.42 27.00 -16.05
CA LEU A 439 -39.10 27.15 -14.77
C LEU A 439 -39.43 25.79 -14.14
N GLU A 440 -39.88 24.82 -14.93
CA GLU A 440 -40.16 23.46 -14.46
C GLU A 440 -38.90 22.80 -13.89
N ALA A 441 -37.79 22.86 -14.64
CA ALA A 441 -36.51 22.27 -14.21
C ALA A 441 -35.96 22.94 -12.92
N LEU A 442 -36.02 24.27 -12.82
CA LEU A 442 -35.55 24.99 -11.64
C LEU A 442 -36.43 24.76 -10.40
N ARG A 443 -37.75 24.65 -10.57
CA ARG A 443 -38.67 24.28 -9.47
C ARG A 443 -38.41 22.86 -8.98
N ALA A 444 -38.22 21.92 -9.90
CA ALA A 444 -37.89 20.54 -9.57
C ALA A 444 -36.54 20.44 -8.84
N ALA A 445 -35.53 21.23 -9.23
CA ALA A 445 -34.26 21.30 -8.52
C ALA A 445 -34.41 21.85 -7.10
N ARG A 446 -35.17 22.93 -6.93
CA ARG A 446 -35.41 23.56 -5.62
C ARG A 446 -36.09 22.59 -4.64
N ALA A 447 -37.09 21.84 -5.12
CA ALA A 447 -37.80 20.86 -4.30
C ALA A 447 -36.90 19.74 -3.76
N LEU A 448 -35.80 19.42 -4.45
CA LEU A 448 -34.81 18.42 -4.00
C LEU A 448 -33.81 18.96 -2.97
N VAL A 449 -33.65 20.29 -2.87
CA VAL A 449 -32.68 20.93 -1.94
C VAL A 449 -33.37 21.38 -0.65
N GLU A 450 -34.66 21.70 -0.71
CA GLU A 450 -35.45 22.17 0.44
C GLU A 450 -36.19 21.06 1.20
N GLY A 451 -36.26 19.84 0.64
CA GLY A 451 -36.84 18.65 1.27
C GLY A 451 -35.79 17.82 1.99
#